data_AF-A0A7W1TYS2-F1
#
_entry.id   AF-A0A7W1TYS2-F1
#
_cell.length_a   1.000
_cell.length_b   1.000
_cell.length_c   1.000
_cell.angle_alpha   90.00
_cell.angle_beta   90.00
_cell.angle_gamma   90.00
#
_symmetry.space_group_name_H-M   'P 1'
#
loop_
_entity.id
_entity.type
_entity.pdbx_description
1 polymer ?
#
loop_
_entity_poly.entity_id
_entity_poly.type
_entity_poly.pdbx_seq_one_letter_code
_entity_poly.pdbx_strand_id
1 'polypeptide(L)'
;VVRLGLDHAVVTAVARDDLADGGAGAFAATIAAVRRRSPGCRVEVLIPDCKGDEEALERVFAARPDVCNHNLETVARLQRAVRPSAGYARSLAVLARAKAAGLVTKSGLILGMGETDDEVVGALADLAAVGVDIVTLGQYLRPSATHLPVARWVEPATFDALRRAGLALGIRHVEASPLTRSSHHARQALSAVSSSPPSGGALTADG
;
A
#
# COMPACT_ATOMS: atom_id res chain seq x y z
N VAL A 1 -1.42 3.08 21.29
CA VAL A 1 -1.53 4.49 20.86
C VAL A 1 -1.46 5.47 22.03
N VAL A 2 -2.40 5.46 23.00
CA VAL A 2 -2.48 6.46 24.10
C VAL A 2 -1.21 6.53 24.95
N ARG A 3 -0.76 5.40 25.53
CA ARG A 3 0.41 5.38 26.42
C ARG A 3 1.69 5.89 25.76
N LEU A 4 1.81 5.68 24.45
CA LEU A 4 2.96 6.08 23.64
C LEU A 4 2.80 7.48 23.01
N GLY A 5 1.64 8.12 23.17
CA GLY A 5 1.37 9.44 22.57
C GLY A 5 1.50 9.46 21.04
N LEU A 6 1.06 8.42 20.34
CA LEU A 6 1.23 8.34 18.88
C LEU A 6 0.25 9.25 18.14
N ASP A 7 0.74 10.10 17.23
CA ASP A 7 -0.13 10.87 16.31
C ASP A 7 -0.52 10.08 15.06
N HIS A 8 0.20 9.00 14.76
CA HIS A 8 -0.07 8.13 13.61
C HIS A 8 0.26 6.69 13.99
N ALA A 9 -0.69 5.78 13.78
CA ALA A 9 -0.54 4.36 14.06
C ALA A 9 -0.78 3.54 12.79
N VAL A 10 0.18 2.67 12.45
CA VAL A 10 0.02 1.67 11.41
C VAL A 10 -0.40 0.36 12.08
N VAL A 11 -1.52 -0.21 11.64
CA VAL A 11 -2.06 -1.49 12.13
C VAL A 11 -1.95 -2.52 11.01
N THR A 12 -1.40 -3.69 11.32
CA THR A 12 -1.28 -4.81 10.38
C THR A 12 -1.59 -6.12 11.09
N ALA A 13 -1.84 -7.17 10.31
CA ALA A 13 -2.10 -8.52 10.80
C ALA A 13 -1.55 -9.56 9.84
N VAL A 14 -1.35 -10.78 10.35
CA VAL A 14 -1.20 -11.97 9.50
C VAL A 14 -2.53 -12.30 8.81
N ALA A 15 -2.47 -13.01 7.69
CA ALA A 15 -3.69 -13.54 7.07
C ALA A 15 -4.41 -14.49 8.05
N ARG A 16 -5.73 -14.31 8.21
CA ARG A 16 -6.58 -15.10 9.10
C ARG A 16 -7.59 -15.90 8.31
N ASP A 17 -7.08 -16.73 7.42
CA ASP A 17 -7.86 -17.63 6.57
C ASP A 17 -8.69 -18.65 7.38
N ASP A 18 -8.36 -18.82 8.67
CA ASP A 18 -9.10 -19.60 9.65
C ASP A 18 -10.38 -18.92 10.16
N LEU A 19 -10.53 -17.60 9.94
CA LEU A 19 -11.71 -16.84 10.32
C LEU A 19 -12.63 -16.61 9.12
N ALA A 20 -13.94 -16.66 9.38
CA ALA A 20 -14.96 -16.45 8.35
C ALA A 20 -14.86 -15.07 7.66
N ASP A 21 -14.41 -14.03 8.36
CA ASP A 21 -14.26 -12.67 7.80
C ASP A 21 -12.80 -12.31 7.47
N GLY A 22 -11.90 -13.29 7.47
CA GLY A 22 -10.47 -13.06 7.19
C GLY A 22 -9.77 -12.13 8.19
N GLY A 23 -10.39 -11.82 9.34
CA GLY A 23 -9.88 -10.87 10.32
C GLY A 23 -10.32 -9.42 10.10
N ALA A 24 -11.19 -9.13 9.12
CA ALA A 24 -11.68 -7.79 8.83
C ALA A 24 -12.32 -7.09 10.05
N GLY A 25 -13.08 -7.82 10.86
CA GLY A 25 -13.69 -7.31 12.08
C GLY A 25 -12.66 -6.83 13.10
N ALA A 26 -11.49 -7.48 13.18
CA ALA A 26 -10.43 -7.06 14.08
C ALA A 26 -9.81 -5.72 13.66
N PHE A 27 -9.64 -5.49 12.35
CA PHE A 27 -9.21 -4.19 11.83
C PHE A 27 -10.23 -3.10 12.15
N ALA A 28 -11.51 -3.32 11.84
CA ALA A 28 -12.58 -2.36 12.11
C ALA A 28 -12.69 -2.01 13.61
N ALA A 29 -12.67 -3.02 14.48
CA ALA A 29 -12.71 -2.84 15.93
C ALA A 29 -11.48 -2.06 16.44
N THR A 30 -10.30 -2.32 15.89
CA THR A 30 -9.05 -1.63 16.24
C THR A 30 -9.09 -0.16 15.84
N ILE A 31 -9.52 0.15 14.60
CA ILE A 31 -9.70 1.54 14.14
C ILE A 31 -10.65 2.28 15.07
N ALA A 32 -11.83 1.70 15.35
CA ALA A 32 -12.82 2.32 16.23
C ALA A 32 -12.29 2.53 17.66
N ALA A 33 -11.52 1.58 18.20
CA ALA A 33 -10.91 1.70 19.52
C ALA A 33 -9.84 2.80 19.57
N VAL A 34 -9.03 2.96 18.51
CA VAL A 34 -8.06 4.06 18.41
C VAL A 34 -8.79 5.40 18.34
N ARG A 35 -9.77 5.54 17.45
CA ARG A 35 -10.55 6.79 17.30
C ARG A 35 -11.23 7.22 18.60
N ARG A 36 -11.81 6.27 19.36
CA ARG A 36 -12.44 6.58 20.67
C ARG A 36 -11.43 7.04 21.72
N ARG A 37 -10.24 6.43 21.76
CA ARG A 37 -9.26 6.65 22.85
C ARG A 37 -8.22 7.72 22.55
N SER A 38 -8.01 8.03 21.29
CA SER A 38 -7.03 9.01 20.82
C SER A 38 -7.53 9.63 19.50
N PRO A 39 -8.53 10.54 19.56
CA PRO A 39 -9.19 11.09 18.38
C PRO A 39 -8.26 11.80 17.38
N GLY A 40 -7.14 12.35 17.87
CA GLY A 40 -6.12 12.99 17.03
C GLY A 40 -5.12 12.02 16.37
N CYS A 41 -5.12 10.73 16.77
CA CYS A 41 -4.24 9.73 16.18
C CYS A 41 -4.81 9.28 14.83
N ARG A 42 -4.03 9.47 13.77
CA ARG A 42 -4.35 8.93 12.44
C ARG A 42 -4.10 7.43 12.41
N VAL A 43 -4.92 6.69 11.66
CA VAL A 43 -4.84 5.24 11.54
C VAL A 43 -4.60 4.84 10.09
N GLU A 44 -3.44 4.27 9.81
CA GLU A 44 -3.17 3.51 8.59
C GLU A 44 -3.41 2.01 8.88
N VAL A 45 -4.08 1.32 7.97
CA VAL A 45 -4.18 -0.15 8.02
C VAL A 45 -3.43 -0.75 6.86
N LEU A 46 -2.62 -1.78 7.13
CA LEU A 46 -2.04 -2.67 6.11
C LEU A 46 -2.81 -3.99 6.15
N ILE A 47 -3.69 -4.18 5.17
CA ILE A 47 -4.64 -5.30 5.13
C ILE A 47 -4.15 -6.44 4.24
N PRO A 48 -4.54 -7.70 4.53
CA PRO A 48 -4.44 -8.79 3.57
C PRO A 48 -5.39 -8.54 2.37
N ASP A 49 -5.35 -9.40 1.36
CA ASP A 49 -6.28 -9.30 0.22
C ASP A 49 -7.69 -9.82 0.54
N CYS A 50 -7.92 -10.34 1.75
CA CYS A 50 -9.15 -10.99 2.21
C CYS A 50 -9.67 -12.04 1.23
N LYS A 51 -8.80 -12.67 0.42
CA LYS A 51 -9.17 -13.55 -0.71
C LYS A 51 -10.14 -12.91 -1.71
N GLY A 52 -10.27 -11.58 -1.69
CA GLY A 52 -11.22 -10.83 -2.52
C GLY A 52 -12.65 -10.83 -1.98
N ASP A 53 -12.87 -11.27 -0.74
CA ASP A 53 -14.17 -11.23 -0.07
C ASP A 53 -14.65 -9.78 0.10
N GLU A 54 -15.76 -9.46 -0.55
CA GLU A 54 -16.28 -8.09 -0.65
C GLU A 54 -16.80 -7.59 0.70
N GLU A 55 -17.54 -8.41 1.44
CA GLU A 55 -18.08 -8.04 2.75
C GLU A 55 -16.98 -7.78 3.78
N ALA A 56 -15.92 -8.60 3.77
CA ALA A 56 -14.76 -8.41 4.62
C ALA A 56 -14.02 -7.10 4.30
N LEU A 57 -13.80 -6.81 3.02
CA LEU A 57 -13.16 -5.57 2.59
C LEU A 57 -14.02 -4.34 2.96
N GLU A 58 -15.32 -4.39 2.66
CA GLU A 58 -16.27 -3.33 3.00
C GLU A 58 -16.33 -3.05 4.49
N ARG A 59 -16.26 -4.09 5.33
CA ARG A 59 -16.19 -3.93 6.79
C ARG A 59 -15.00 -3.09 7.22
N VAL A 60 -13.82 -3.30 6.62
CA VAL A 60 -12.64 -2.47 6.91
C VAL A 60 -12.81 -1.06 6.33
N PHE A 61 -13.33 -0.92 5.12
CA PHE A 61 -13.50 0.39 4.47
C PHE A 61 -14.51 1.27 5.20
N ALA A 62 -15.62 0.69 5.67
CA ALA A 62 -16.65 1.35 6.46
C ALA A 62 -16.13 1.86 7.82
N ALA A 63 -15.06 1.26 8.35
CA ALA A 63 -14.39 1.76 9.56
C ALA A 63 -13.55 3.03 9.29
N ARG A 64 -13.43 3.47 8.03
CA ARG A 64 -12.77 4.71 7.58
C ARG A 64 -11.35 4.86 8.15
N PRO A 65 -10.39 3.98 7.84
CA PRO A 65 -8.98 4.27 8.13
C PRO A 65 -8.55 5.54 7.38
N ASP A 66 -7.59 6.28 7.92
CA ASP A 66 -7.05 7.47 7.26
C ASP A 66 -6.18 7.10 6.05
N VAL A 67 -5.57 5.91 6.06
CA VAL A 67 -4.92 5.27 4.91
C VAL A 67 -5.27 3.79 4.86
N CYS A 68 -5.71 3.31 3.71
CA CYS A 68 -5.88 1.89 3.42
C CYS A 68 -4.71 1.40 2.56
N ASN A 69 -3.84 0.61 3.17
CA ASN A 69 -2.65 0.05 2.55
C ASN A 69 -2.87 -1.44 2.23
N HIS A 70 -2.57 -1.82 0.98
CA HIS A 70 -2.43 -3.21 0.58
C HIS A 70 -1.22 -3.34 -0.35
N ASN A 71 -0.18 -4.05 0.08
CA ASN A 71 1.02 -4.19 -0.72
C ASN A 71 0.82 -5.17 -1.90
N LEU A 72 1.27 -4.74 -3.07
CA LEU A 72 1.47 -5.60 -4.23
C LEU A 72 2.71 -6.50 -4.04
N GLU A 73 3.72 -6.01 -3.32
CA GLU A 73 5.04 -6.60 -3.00
C GLU A 73 5.97 -6.83 -4.19
N THR A 74 5.48 -7.33 -5.32
CA THR A 74 6.33 -7.66 -6.48
C THR A 74 5.55 -7.61 -7.79
N VAL A 75 6.28 -7.71 -8.90
CA VAL A 75 5.78 -7.67 -10.27
C VAL A 75 4.99 -8.95 -10.63
N ALA A 76 4.11 -8.86 -11.63
CA ALA A 76 3.18 -9.94 -11.98
C ALA A 76 3.85 -11.30 -12.17
N ARG A 77 5.00 -11.35 -12.87
CA ARG A 77 5.77 -12.58 -13.12
C ARG A 77 6.21 -13.29 -11.85
N LEU A 78 6.54 -12.54 -10.80
CA LEU A 78 7.11 -13.08 -9.55
C LEU A 78 6.05 -13.39 -8.47
N GLN A 79 4.79 -12.99 -8.67
CA GLN A 79 3.75 -13.12 -7.64
C GLN A 79 3.60 -14.54 -7.11
N ARG A 80 3.55 -15.56 -7.97
CA ARG A 80 3.38 -16.95 -7.50
C ARG A 80 4.57 -17.45 -6.68
N ALA A 81 5.78 -17.00 -7.00
CA ALA A 81 7.00 -17.38 -6.29
C ALA A 81 7.13 -16.66 -4.93
N VAL A 82 6.74 -15.39 -4.87
CA VAL A 82 6.88 -14.54 -3.67
C VAL A 82 5.66 -14.63 -2.74
N ARG A 83 4.45 -14.74 -3.31
CA ARG A 83 3.16 -14.68 -2.60
C ARG A 83 2.21 -15.78 -3.11
N PRO A 84 2.47 -17.06 -2.78
CA PRO A 84 1.69 -18.18 -3.31
C PRO A 84 0.19 -18.12 -2.97
N SER A 85 -0.18 -17.42 -1.88
CA SER A 85 -1.58 -17.25 -1.45
C SER A 85 -2.24 -15.96 -1.96
N ALA A 86 -1.50 -15.08 -2.63
CA ALA A 86 -2.01 -13.80 -3.15
C ALA A 86 -2.06 -13.81 -4.69
N GLY A 87 -2.76 -12.83 -5.28
CA GLY A 87 -2.83 -12.68 -6.73
C GLY A 87 -2.67 -11.22 -7.16
N TYR A 88 -1.88 -10.98 -8.23
CA TYR A 88 -1.61 -9.63 -8.74
C TYR A 88 -2.89 -8.82 -9.01
N ALA A 89 -3.77 -9.37 -9.87
CA ALA A 89 -5.01 -8.72 -10.24
C ALA A 89 -5.97 -8.55 -9.05
N ARG A 90 -5.95 -9.51 -8.11
CA ARG A 90 -6.76 -9.41 -6.89
C ARG A 90 -6.26 -8.29 -5.98
N SER A 91 -4.95 -8.17 -5.78
CA SER A 91 -4.35 -7.06 -5.03
C SER A 91 -4.69 -5.71 -5.64
N LEU A 92 -4.63 -5.57 -6.98
CA LEU A 92 -5.05 -4.35 -7.67
C LEU A 92 -6.56 -4.08 -7.48
N ALA A 93 -7.40 -5.11 -7.53
CA ALA A 93 -8.84 -4.96 -7.29
C ALA A 93 -9.16 -4.52 -5.85
N VAL A 94 -8.41 -4.98 -4.84
CA VAL A 94 -8.55 -4.49 -3.46
C VAL A 94 -8.26 -2.99 -3.37
N LEU A 95 -7.16 -2.54 -3.99
CA LEU A 95 -6.76 -1.14 -4.02
C LEU A 95 -7.78 -0.27 -4.77
N ALA A 96 -8.27 -0.75 -5.92
CA ALA A 96 -9.32 -0.07 -6.69
C ALA A 96 -10.60 0.13 -5.86
N ARG A 97 -11.05 -0.91 -5.13
CA ARG A 97 -12.23 -0.81 -4.26
C ARG A 97 -12.02 0.16 -3.11
N ALA A 98 -10.85 0.12 -2.45
CA ALA A 98 -10.53 1.07 -1.38
C ALA A 98 -10.54 2.52 -1.91
N LYS A 99 -10.03 2.74 -3.13
CA LYS A 99 -10.08 4.05 -3.79
C LYS A 99 -11.51 4.49 -4.10
N ALA A 100 -12.34 3.59 -4.65
CA ALA A 100 -13.74 3.84 -4.95
C ALA A 100 -14.57 4.15 -3.68
N ALA A 101 -14.19 3.57 -2.53
CA ALA A 101 -14.75 3.90 -1.22
C ALA A 101 -14.28 5.28 -0.68
N GLY A 102 -13.49 6.04 -1.45
CA GLY A 102 -13.01 7.37 -1.09
C GLY A 102 -11.96 7.37 0.02
N LEU A 103 -11.18 6.29 0.15
CA LEU A 103 -10.05 6.21 1.07
C LEU A 103 -8.76 6.66 0.37
N VAL A 104 -7.80 7.15 1.16
CA VAL A 104 -6.42 7.30 0.68
C VAL A 104 -5.82 5.92 0.58
N THR A 105 -5.30 5.57 -0.59
CA THR A 105 -4.77 4.23 -0.88
C THR A 105 -3.25 4.22 -0.89
N LYS A 106 -2.69 3.11 -0.41
CA LYS A 106 -1.25 2.88 -0.38
C LYS A 106 -0.89 1.48 -0.81
N SER A 107 0.24 1.35 -1.47
CA SER A 107 0.84 0.06 -1.78
C SER A 107 2.37 0.12 -1.69
N GLY A 108 3.01 -1.01 -1.91
CA GLY A 108 4.46 -1.12 -1.89
C GLY A 108 4.97 -2.22 -2.80
N LEU A 109 6.20 -2.04 -3.28
CA LEU A 109 7.00 -3.02 -3.99
C LEU A 109 8.33 -3.20 -3.25
N ILE A 110 8.75 -4.45 -3.16
CA ILE A 110 10.03 -4.86 -2.62
C ILE A 110 10.91 -5.30 -3.80
N LEU A 111 12.06 -4.66 -3.96
CA LEU A 111 12.96 -4.84 -5.09
C LEU A 111 14.14 -5.74 -4.73
N GLY A 112 14.75 -6.40 -5.71
CA GLY A 112 15.87 -7.31 -5.51
C GLY A 112 15.48 -8.78 -5.46
N MET A 113 14.26 -9.15 -5.85
CA MET A 113 13.76 -10.53 -5.90
C MET A 113 13.88 -11.16 -7.30
N GLY A 114 14.33 -10.40 -8.30
CA GLY A 114 14.58 -10.87 -9.67
C GLY A 114 13.71 -10.17 -10.72
N GLU A 115 13.03 -9.10 -10.32
CA GLU A 115 12.34 -8.17 -11.22
C GLU A 115 13.32 -7.29 -11.99
N THR A 116 12.97 -6.92 -13.22
CA THR A 116 13.67 -5.86 -13.98
C THR A 116 13.09 -4.49 -13.65
N ASP A 117 13.82 -3.42 -13.95
CA ASP A 117 13.33 -2.06 -13.73
C ASP A 117 12.09 -1.76 -14.59
N ASP A 118 12.02 -2.27 -15.82
CA ASP A 118 10.84 -2.13 -16.68
C ASP A 118 9.60 -2.82 -16.09
N GLU A 119 9.75 -3.99 -15.47
CA GLU A 119 8.64 -4.65 -14.78
C GLU A 119 8.18 -3.86 -13.55
N VAL A 120 9.10 -3.19 -12.85
CA VAL A 120 8.75 -2.31 -11.72
C VAL A 120 8.00 -1.08 -12.22
N VAL A 121 8.44 -0.47 -13.32
CA VAL A 121 7.72 0.65 -13.96
C VAL A 121 6.33 0.21 -14.42
N GLY A 122 6.20 -0.99 -15.00
CA GLY A 122 4.89 -1.58 -15.34
C GLY A 122 3.99 -1.74 -14.11
N ALA A 123 4.52 -2.24 -13.00
CA ALA A 123 3.76 -2.36 -11.76
C ALA A 123 3.36 -1.00 -11.16
N LEU A 124 4.23 0.02 -11.28
CA LEU A 124 3.88 1.40 -10.91
C LEU A 124 2.74 1.95 -11.78
N ALA A 125 2.75 1.66 -13.08
CA ALA A 125 1.68 2.07 -14.00
C ALA A 125 0.35 1.40 -13.65
N ASP A 126 0.36 0.11 -13.32
CA ASP A 126 -0.84 -0.61 -12.88
C ASP A 126 -1.40 -0.04 -11.57
N LEU A 127 -0.54 0.27 -10.60
CA LEU A 127 -0.92 0.91 -9.34
C LEU A 127 -1.51 2.30 -9.57
N ALA A 128 -0.90 3.09 -10.45
CA ALA A 128 -1.42 4.41 -10.84
C ALA A 128 -2.80 4.30 -11.52
N ALA A 129 -2.97 3.32 -12.42
CA ALA A 129 -4.22 3.10 -13.15
C ALA A 129 -5.41 2.76 -12.24
N VAL A 130 -5.19 2.08 -11.12
CA VAL A 130 -6.23 1.82 -10.11
C VAL A 130 -6.34 2.92 -9.04
N GLY A 131 -5.63 4.04 -9.22
CA GLY A 131 -5.75 5.24 -8.40
C GLY A 131 -5.02 5.16 -7.05
N VAL A 132 -3.92 4.40 -6.96
CA VAL A 132 -3.08 4.36 -5.75
C VAL A 132 -2.44 5.72 -5.49
N ASP A 133 -2.60 6.24 -4.27
CA ASP A 133 -2.10 7.57 -3.90
C ASP A 133 -0.65 7.55 -3.44
N ILE A 134 -0.26 6.51 -2.70
CA ILE A 134 1.05 6.39 -2.06
C ILE A 134 1.69 5.07 -2.49
N VAL A 135 2.94 5.12 -2.96
CA VAL A 135 3.74 3.91 -3.20
C VAL A 135 5.05 3.97 -2.43
N THR A 136 5.42 2.85 -1.82
CA THR A 136 6.74 2.66 -1.21
C THR A 136 7.58 1.65 -1.99
N LEU A 137 8.83 1.99 -2.30
CA LEU A 137 9.81 1.10 -2.94
C LEU A 137 10.96 0.83 -1.98
N GLY A 138 11.19 -0.44 -1.61
CA GLY A 138 12.23 -0.84 -0.66
C GLY A 138 13.07 -2.01 -1.15
N GLN A 139 14.28 -2.17 -0.61
CA GLN A 139 15.14 -3.34 -0.91
C GLN A 139 14.66 -4.58 -0.15
N TYR A 140 14.61 -5.72 -0.85
CA TYR A 140 14.44 -7.04 -0.29
C TYR A 140 15.64 -7.39 0.58
N LEU A 141 15.38 -7.61 1.86
CA LEU A 141 16.33 -8.19 2.78
C LEU A 141 15.87 -9.60 3.09
N ARG A 142 16.66 -10.57 2.65
CA ARG A 142 16.37 -12.00 2.85
C ARG A 142 16.33 -12.32 4.36
N PRO A 143 15.20 -12.78 4.91
CA PRO A 143 15.09 -13.03 6.35
C PRO A 143 15.93 -14.23 6.82
N SER A 144 16.02 -15.28 6.01
CA SER A 144 16.81 -16.48 6.32
C SER A 144 17.21 -17.23 5.05
N ALA A 145 18.08 -18.24 5.19
CA ALA A 145 18.57 -19.07 4.10
C ALA A 145 17.49 -19.94 3.41
N THR A 146 16.29 -20.07 3.98
CA THR A 146 15.17 -20.81 3.37
C THR A 146 14.25 -19.92 2.52
N HIS A 147 14.39 -18.60 2.63
CA HIS A 147 13.63 -17.65 1.81
C HIS A 147 14.30 -17.45 0.45
N LEU A 148 13.58 -16.83 -0.50
CA LEU A 148 14.09 -16.49 -1.82
C LEU A 148 15.47 -15.80 -1.69
N PRO A 149 16.48 -16.16 -2.52
CA PRO A 149 17.75 -15.44 -2.51
C PRO A 149 17.56 -14.01 -2.99
N VAL A 150 18.43 -13.10 -2.53
CA VAL A 150 18.52 -11.75 -3.11
C VAL A 150 19.10 -11.90 -4.53
N ALA A 151 18.33 -11.50 -5.54
CA ALA A 151 18.76 -11.55 -6.94
C ALA A 151 19.61 -10.34 -7.32
N ARG A 152 19.32 -9.17 -6.75
CA ARG A 152 20.12 -7.95 -6.93
C ARG A 152 20.01 -7.00 -5.73
N TRP A 153 21.08 -6.24 -5.52
CA TRP A 153 21.08 -5.07 -4.64
C TRP A 153 20.86 -3.84 -5.50
N VAL A 154 19.70 -3.20 -5.34
CA VAL A 154 19.31 -2.06 -6.18
C VAL A 154 20.11 -0.83 -5.75
N GLU A 155 20.72 -0.15 -6.73
CA GLU A 155 21.49 1.06 -6.48
C GLU A 155 20.59 2.23 -6.04
N PRO A 156 21.06 3.13 -5.17
CA PRO A 156 20.29 4.31 -4.75
C PRO A 156 19.77 5.14 -5.94
N ALA A 157 20.56 5.30 -7.00
CA ALA A 157 20.17 6.04 -8.20
C ALA A 157 18.96 5.40 -8.93
N THR A 158 18.83 4.07 -8.88
CA THR A 158 17.68 3.35 -9.43
C THR A 158 16.41 3.63 -8.63
N PHE A 159 16.50 3.69 -7.29
CA PHE A 159 15.35 4.10 -6.46
C PHE A 159 14.89 5.52 -6.81
N ASP A 160 15.82 6.45 -7.02
CA ASP A 160 15.51 7.82 -7.45
C ASP A 160 14.85 7.86 -8.83
N ALA A 161 15.32 7.03 -9.77
CA ALA A 161 14.74 6.92 -11.11
C ALA A 161 13.30 6.37 -11.06
N LEU A 162 13.08 5.28 -10.33
CA LEU A 162 11.77 4.66 -10.15
C LEU A 162 10.80 5.59 -9.41
N ARG A 163 11.29 6.37 -8.43
CA ARG A 163 10.52 7.42 -7.78
C ARG A 163 10.00 8.45 -8.78
N ARG A 164 10.88 8.97 -9.64
CA ARG A 164 10.49 9.93 -10.69
C ARG A 164 9.49 9.32 -11.67
N ALA A 165 9.69 8.07 -12.07
CA ALA A 165 8.76 7.35 -12.94
C ALA A 165 7.37 7.22 -12.32
N GLY A 166 7.27 6.78 -11.06
CA GLY A 166 6.00 6.66 -10.35
C GLY A 166 5.26 7.99 -10.20
N LEU A 167 5.99 9.07 -9.88
CA LEU A 167 5.42 10.43 -9.82
C LEU A 167 4.91 10.90 -11.20
N ALA A 168 5.67 10.63 -12.27
CA ALA A 168 5.27 10.98 -13.64
C ALA A 168 4.04 10.21 -14.13
N LEU A 169 3.78 9.01 -13.58
CA LEU A 169 2.58 8.21 -13.83
C LEU A 169 1.35 8.71 -13.05
N GLY A 170 1.48 9.72 -12.18
CA GLY A 170 0.38 10.31 -11.43
C GLY A 170 0.21 9.80 -10.00
N ILE A 171 1.12 8.98 -9.48
CA ILE A 171 1.13 8.61 -8.06
C ILE A 171 1.46 9.86 -7.24
N ARG A 172 0.61 10.21 -6.27
CA ARG A 172 0.72 11.47 -5.51
C ARG A 172 1.94 11.53 -4.59
N HIS A 173 2.39 10.38 -4.08
CA HIS A 173 3.60 10.28 -3.28
C HIS A 173 4.33 8.96 -3.53
N VAL A 174 5.64 9.05 -3.79
CA VAL A 174 6.51 7.88 -3.88
C VAL A 174 7.69 8.05 -2.93
N GLU A 175 7.79 7.14 -1.98
CA GLU A 175 8.91 7.00 -1.04
C GLU A 175 9.77 5.82 -1.51
N ALA A 176 11.04 6.05 -1.84
CA ALA A 176 11.88 5.06 -2.50
C ALA A 176 13.31 5.13 -1.96
N SER A 177 13.74 4.09 -1.27
CA SER A 177 15.11 3.95 -0.78
C SER A 177 15.39 2.50 -0.39
N PRO A 178 16.67 2.09 -0.26
CA PRO A 178 17.00 0.75 0.23
C PRO A 178 16.36 0.40 1.57
N LEU A 179 16.21 1.39 2.46
CA LEU A 179 15.70 1.20 3.82
C LEU A 179 14.19 1.45 3.95
N THR A 180 13.52 1.89 2.88
CA THR A 180 12.09 2.14 2.91
C THR A 180 11.32 0.85 3.24
N ARG A 181 10.31 0.99 4.10
CA ARG A 181 9.35 -0.04 4.47
C ARG A 181 7.95 0.54 4.38
N SER A 182 6.93 -0.30 4.26
CA SER A 182 5.55 0.15 4.14
C SER A 182 5.11 1.09 5.27
N SER A 183 5.65 1.00 6.48
CA SER A 183 5.34 1.90 7.60
C SER A 183 6.32 3.09 7.76
N HIS A 184 7.45 3.10 7.05
CA HIS A 184 8.46 4.16 7.15
C HIS A 184 7.88 5.48 6.58
N HIS A 185 8.03 6.58 7.32
CA HIS A 185 7.52 7.92 6.95
C HIS A 185 6.01 8.01 6.61
N ALA A 186 5.17 7.08 7.09
CA ALA A 186 3.73 7.06 6.78
C ALA A 186 3.00 8.39 7.05
N ARG A 187 3.34 9.09 8.14
CA ARG A 187 2.79 10.42 8.47
C ARG A 187 3.11 11.47 7.38
N GLN A 188 4.36 11.49 6.89
CA GLN A 188 4.82 12.46 5.90
C GLN A 188 4.18 12.18 4.54
N ALA A 189 4.09 10.90 4.16
CA ALA A 189 3.40 10.46 2.95
C ALA A 189 1.93 10.93 2.93
N LEU A 190 1.17 10.69 4.01
CA LEU A 190 -0.22 11.15 4.10
C LEU A 190 -0.36 12.68 4.05
N SER A 191 0.61 13.41 4.63
CA SER A 191 0.60 14.87 4.64
C SER A 191 0.84 15.43 3.23
N ALA A 192 1.74 14.83 2.44
CA ALA A 192 1.99 15.20 1.03
C ALA A 192 0.74 15.00 0.15
N VAL A 193 0.01 13.90 0.41
CA VAL A 193 -1.23 13.57 -0.29
C VAL A 193 -2.38 14.50 0.08
N SER A 194 -2.46 14.93 1.35
CA SER A 194 -3.50 15.85 1.82
C SER A 194 -3.31 17.31 1.35
N SER A 195 -2.08 17.68 0.99
CA SER A 195 -1.72 19.04 0.53
C SER A 195 -1.73 19.20 -1.00
N SER A 196 -1.80 18.08 -1.74
CA SER A 196 -1.89 18.09 -3.20
C SER A 196 -3.35 17.83 -3.62
N PRO A 197 -4.11 18.83 -4.12
CA PRO A 197 -5.45 18.58 -4.64
C PRO A 197 -5.37 17.61 -5.82
N PRO A 198 -6.40 16.78 -6.07
CA PRO A 198 -6.44 15.97 -7.28
C PRO A 198 -6.34 16.90 -8.49
N SER A 199 -5.43 16.61 -9.41
CA SER A 199 -5.37 17.27 -10.71
C SER A 199 -6.57 16.81 -11.55
N GLY A 200 -7.75 17.32 -11.19
CA GLY A 200 -8.95 17.22 -11.99
C GLY A 200 -8.85 18.22 -13.13
N GLY A 201 -8.63 17.71 -14.34
CA GLY A 201 -8.86 18.48 -15.56
C GLY A 201 -10.33 18.86 -15.63
N ALA A 202 -10.64 20.10 -15.27
CA ALA A 202 -11.89 20.72 -15.67
C ALA A 202 -11.76 21.06 -17.16
N LEU A 203 -12.32 20.20 -18.01
CA LEU A 203 -12.75 20.62 -19.33
C LEU A 203 -13.89 21.62 -19.12
N THR A 204 -13.55 22.90 -19.13
CA THR A 204 -14.52 23.97 -19.37
C THR A 204 -14.97 23.83 -20.82
N ALA A 205 -16.15 23.25 -21.02
CA ALA A 205 -16.90 23.39 -22.25
C ALA A 205 -17.61 24.75 -22.19
N ASP A 206 -16.93 25.78 -22.70
CA ASP A 206 -17.59 26.97 -23.25
C ASP A 206 -17.51 26.85 -24.77
N GLY A 207 -18.66 26.88 -25.43
CA GLY A 207 -18.82 26.81 -26.89
C GLY A 207 -20.20 26.31 -27.29
#